data_AF-K9U8L8-F1
#
_entry.id   AF-K9U8L8-F1
#
_cell.length_a   1.000
_cell.length_b   1.000
_cell.length_c   1.000
_cell.angle_alpha   90.00
_cell.angle_beta   90.00
_cell.angle_gamma   90.00
#
_symmetry.space_group_name_H-M   'P 1'
#
loop_
_entity.id
_entity.type
_entity.pdbx_description
1 polymer ?
#
loop_
_entity_poly.entity_id
_entity_poly.type
_entity_poly.pdbx_seq_one_letter_code
_entity_poly.pdbx_strand_id
1 'polypeptide(L)' 'MSRYVINVLASRDLNEIADYFAEHSLATGDLFFRNFNSKCQQLINFPNSGKSYASMLRFGHICENYP' A
#
# COMPACT_ATOMS: atom_id res chain seq x y z
N MET A 1 9.60 20.36 -3.77
CA MET A 1 9.20 19.00 -4.18
C MET A 1 8.90 18.21 -2.92
N SER A 2 7.66 17.75 -2.76
CA SER A 2 7.29 16.87 -1.65
C SER A 2 7.86 15.47 -1.92
N ARG A 3 8.56 14.90 -0.93
CA ARG A 3 9.07 13.53 -0.97
C ARG A 3 8.20 12.71 -0.03
N TYR A 4 7.56 11.65 -0.53
CA TYR A 4 6.89 10.70 0.35
C TYR A 4 7.91 9.77 1.00
N VAL A 5 7.58 9.31 2.19
CA VAL A 5 8.31 8.28 2.92
C VAL A 5 7.40 7.07 3.08
N ILE A 6 7.97 5.89 2.89
CA ILE A 6 7.30 4.63 3.24
C ILE A 6 7.77 4.27 4.65
N ASN A 7 6.85 3.94 5.55
CA ASN A 7 7.25 3.57 6.90
C ASN A 7 7.94 2.19 6.91
N VAL A 8 8.65 1.88 7.99
CA VAL A 8 9.42 0.64 8.10
C VAL A 8 8.57 -0.63 8.00
N LEU A 9 7.33 -0.61 8.49
CA LEU A 9 6.44 -1.77 8.43
C LEU A 9 6.00 -2.04 6.99
N ALA A 10 5.54 -1.01 6.29
CA ALA A 10 5.18 -1.08 4.88
C ALA A 10 6.38 -1.46 4.00
N SER A 11 7.60 -1.05 4.34
CA SER A 11 8.80 -1.53 3.64
C SER A 11 9.04 -3.03 3.82
N ARG A 12 8.74 -3.60 4.99
CA ARG A 12 8.80 -5.05 5.20
C ARG A 12 7.73 -5.77 4.39
N ASP A 13 6.50 -5.25 4.39
CA ASP A 13 5.41 -5.79 3.56
C ASP A 13 5.79 -5.80 2.07
N LEU A 14 6.43 -4.73 1.58
CA LEU A 14 6.91 -4.66 0.19
C LEU A 14 8.03 -5.66 -0.10
N ASN A 15 8.90 -5.98 0.87
CA ASN A 15 9.92 -7.01 0.70
C ASN A 15 9.27 -8.40 0.62
N GLU A 16 8.31 -8.71 1.49
CA GLU A 16 7.59 -9.99 1.44
C GLU A 16 6.86 -10.18 0.10
N ILE A 17 6.26 -9.10 -0.43
CA ILE A 17 5.66 -9.10 -1.77
C ILE A 17 6.72 -9.31 -2.87
N ALA A 18 7.91 -8.70 -2.72
CA ALA A 18 9.00 -8.88 -3.68
C ALA A 18 9.52 -10.32 -3.70
N ASP A 19 9.71 -10.93 -2.53
CA ASP A 19 10.14 -12.32 -2.37
C ASP A 19 9.13 -13.27 -3.04
N TYR A 20 7.84 -13.03 -2.84
CA TYR A 20 6.79 -13.79 -3.54
C TYR A 20 6.93 -13.70 -5.07
N PHE A 21 7.10 -12.50 -5.63
CA PHE A 21 7.25 -12.35 -7.09
C PHE A 21 8.57 -12.90 -7.63
N ALA A 22 9.64 -12.91 -6.83
CA ALA A 22 10.92 -13.51 -7.21
C ALA A 22 10.78 -15.03 -7.47
N GLU A 23 9.92 -15.70 -6.72
CA GLU A 23 9.65 -17.14 -6.87
C GLU A 23 8.58 -17.45 -7.94
N HIS A 24 7.63 -16.55 -8.16
CA HIS A 24 6.42 -16.85 -8.95
C HIS A 24 6.35 -16.17 -10.32
N SER A 25 6.75 -14.90 -10.44
CA SER A 25 6.72 -14.15 -11.71
C SER A 25 7.38 -12.78 -11.59
N LEU A 26 8.58 -12.64 -12.16
CA LEU A 26 9.30 -11.36 -12.22
C LEU A 26 8.54 -10.30 -13.03
N ALA A 27 7.89 -10.69 -14.12
CA ALA A 27 7.13 -9.76 -14.97
C ALA A 27 5.93 -9.16 -14.23
N THR A 28 5.21 -9.99 -13.46
CA THR A 28 4.08 -9.53 -12.64
C THR A 28 4.58 -8.63 -11.51
N GLY A 29 5.71 -8.98 -10.89
CA GLY A 29 6.35 -8.17 -9.85
C GLY A 29 6.75 -6.78 -10.34
N ASP A 30 7.45 -6.69 -11.48
CA ASP A 30 7.83 -5.41 -12.07
C ASP A 30 6.62 -4.52 -12.37
N LEU A 31 5.55 -5.09 -12.95
CA LEU A 31 4.30 -4.37 -13.18
C LEU A 31 3.66 -3.87 -11.87
N PHE A 32 3.64 -4.70 -10.83
CA PHE A 32 3.11 -4.33 -9.52
C PHE A 32 3.87 -3.13 -8.93
N PHE A 33 5.20 -3.19 -8.87
CA PHE A 33 6.00 -2.12 -8.25
C PHE A 33 5.95 -0.81 -9.04
N ARG A 34 5.86 -0.88 -10.38
CA ARG A 34 5.63 0.32 -11.22
C ARG A 34 4.30 0.98 -10.89
N ASN A 35 3.23 0.19 -10.79
CA ASN A 35 1.90 0.69 -10.46
C ASN A 35 1.81 1.24 -9.03
N PHE A 36 2.44 0.56 -8.07
CA PHE A 36 2.56 1.01 -6.69
C PHE A 36 3.25 2.38 -6.62
N ASN A 37 4.41 2.53 -7.26
CA ASN A 37 5.15 3.79 -7.31
C ASN A 37 4.33 4.91 -7.99
N SER A 38 3.65 4.61 -9.10
CA SER A 38 2.76 5.56 -9.76
C SER A 38 1.63 6.05 -8.85
N LYS A 39 1.06 5.17 -8.02
CA LYS A 39 0.06 5.54 -7.01
C LYS A 39 0.64 6.43 -5.91
N CYS A 40 1.84 6.15 -5.40
CA CYS A 40 2.51 7.03 -4.44
C CYS A 40 2.74 8.43 -5.01
N GLN A 41 3.16 8.53 -6.27
CA GLN A 41 3.36 9.83 -6.95
C GLN A 41 2.04 10.59 -7.11
N GLN A 42 0.93 9.90 -7.42
CA GLN A 42 -0.39 10.53 -7.47
C GLN A 42 -0.79 11.10 -6.10
N LEU A 43 -0.51 10.39 -5.01
CA LEU A 43 -0.83 10.85 -3.65
C LEU A 43 -0.01 12.09 -3.23
N ILE A 44 1.19 12.30 -3.79
CA ILE A 44 1.94 13.55 -3.56
C ILE A 44 1.14 14.74 -4.09
N ASN A 45 0.54 14.60 -5.27
CA ASN A 45 -0.19 15.68 -5.94
C ASN A 45 -1.63 15.80 -5.42
N PHE A 46 -2.22 14.69 -4.97
CA PHE A 46 -3.62 14.62 -4.51
C PHE A 46 -3.71 13.87 -3.17
N PRO A 47 -3.21 14.44 -2.06
CA PRO A 47 -3.09 13.74 -0.78
C PRO A 47 -4.42 13.30 -0.17
N ASN A 48 -5.52 13.99 -0.52
CA ASN A 48 -6.87 13.67 -0.04
C ASN A 48 -7.68 12.81 -1.03
N SER A 49 -7.04 12.21 -2.03
CA SER A 49 -7.72 11.32 -3.00
C SER A 49 -8.01 9.92 -2.46
N GLY A 50 -7.41 9.56 -1.32
CA GLY A 50 -7.71 8.33 -0.61
C GLY A 50 -9.10 8.35 0.02
N LYS A 51 -9.70 7.18 0.19
CA LYS A 51 -10.94 7.06 0.97
C LYS A 51 -10.60 7.07 2.45
N SER A 52 -11.33 7.85 3.24
CA SER A 52 -11.24 7.76 4.70
C SER A 52 -11.82 6.43 5.16
N TYR A 53 -11.03 5.62 5.86
CA TYR A 53 -11.54 4.40 6.48
C TYR A 53 -12.49 4.68 7.65
N ALA A 54 -12.42 5.88 8.26
CA ALA A 54 -13.35 6.28 9.32
C ALA A 54 -14.81 6.36 8.82
N SER A 55 -15.04 6.70 7.55
CA SER A 55 -16.39 6.68 6.97
C SER A 55 -16.86 5.27 6.60
N MET A 56 -15.94 4.34 6.37
CA MET A 56 -16.23 2.92 6.10
C MET A 56 -16.53 2.13 7.38
N LEU A 57 -15.83 2.44 8.48
CA LEU A 57 -16.03 1.80 9.79
C LEU A 57 -17.39 2.11 10.41
N ARG A 58 -18.17 3.05 9.87
CA ARG A 58 -19.54 3.34 10.32
C ARG A 58 -20.55 2.22 10.05
N PHE A 59 -20.14 1.16 9.32
CA PHE A 59 -20.95 -0.04 9.08
C PHE A 59 -20.30 -1.35 9.59
N GLY A 60 -19.22 -1.29 10.38
CA GLY A 60 -18.45 -2.47 10.78
C GLY A 60 -18.20 -2.57 12.29
N HIS A 61 -19.20 -3.02 13.05
CA HIS A 61 -19.04 -3.62 14.38
C HIS A 61 -18.33 -4.99 14.28
N ILE A 62 -17.10 -5.03 13.77
CA ILE A 62 -16.31 -6.27 13.72
C ILE A 62 -14.83 -5.89 13.61
N CYS A 63 -14.28 -5.45 14.74
CA CYS A 63 -12.85 -5.52 15.09
C CYS A 63 -12.72 -5.22 16.60
N GLU A 64 -13.54 -5.86 17.44
CA GLU A 64 -13.18 -6.09 18.83
C GLU A 64 -12.72 -7.55 18.91
N ASN A 65 -11.56 -7.78 19.51
CA ASN A 65 -10.86 -9.06 19.68
C ASN A 65 -9.88 -9.43 18.56
N TYR A 66 -8.67 -8.89 18.68
CA TYR A 66 -7.48 -9.71 18.55
C TYR A 66 -6.69 -9.59 19.87
N PRO A 67 -6.22 -10.70 20.47
CA PRO A 67 -5.51 -10.72 21.75
C PRO A 67 -4.19 -9.96 21.75
#